data_AF-A0A182PHB0-F1
#
_entry.id   AF-A0A182PHB0-F1
#
_cell.length_a   1.000
_cell.length_b   1.000
_cell.length_c   1.000
_cell.angle_alpha   90.00
_cell.angle_beta   90.00
_cell.angle_gamma   90.00
#
_symmetry.space_group_name_H-M   'P 1'
#
loop_
_entity.id
_entity.type
_entity.pdbx_description
1 polymer ?
#
loop_
_entity_poly.entity_id
_entity_poly.type
_entity_poly.pdbx_seq_one_letter_code
_entity_poly.pdbx_strand_id
1 'polypeptide(L)'
;MYKLVRCTTRLPALNRANVHRGPTNDVPPPLGPTPDLDPEIRRQIEEDKKRLQWRTPYSERPDSFYSAFKLFASENRNSELVEKMQQPINLSPSAILEWWMKRRNTIEAHMQKFIPERHATLGDDIATAHFIVHRGGSVRFRGSDKWIQKDEDDEYDLPRHHIPGLVLEEVRCDGMTLFYEGMENIQKLLRLKHLSFEKVVQFDDWHLDRISGNVLPSLEKLNLRGTAISHRGLNCLYRLPSLKLLLVDDPEKDIHWKLTVAMLEEWNPNLRETVSGVVQIVCGSETKHDGITLALEGSVNLQISNKNVGIFEALYNSVKPITLLNQHTDLAPSGKLPIGASEFPFEFPLICPKEPKTLYETYHGVFVNITYMLRCDIKRSFLAKSVQKTQQFIIQYRPAVEHPPKEVQFSISPETLQKTAKERISIPRFRISGTLDSTDCCVTKPFTGSVTVHHTEVAIKSIEIQLVRVETCGCAEGYSRDATEIQNIQIADGNVCPKVAIPIYMTLPRLFTCPTLITKNFKVEFEVNLVIIFGDDYLVTENFQILLNRTA
;
A
#
# COMPACT_ATOMS: atom_id res chain seq x y z
N MET A 1 -12.71 -0.73 -3.92
CA MET A 1 -11.60 -1.71 -4.07
C MET A 1 -11.76 -2.39 -5.42
N TYR A 2 -11.08 -1.95 -6.49
CA TYR A 2 -10.92 -2.76 -7.70
C TYR A 2 -9.63 -2.42 -8.44
N LYS A 3 -8.70 -3.38 -8.47
CA LYS A 3 -7.91 -3.65 -9.67
C LYS A 3 -8.14 -5.08 -10.14
N LEU A 4 -9.41 -5.41 -10.34
CA LEU A 4 -9.90 -6.70 -10.84
C LEU A 4 -10.84 -6.44 -12.01
N VAL A 5 -10.35 -6.63 -13.23
CA VAL A 5 -11.20 -6.72 -14.42
C VAL A 5 -11.58 -8.20 -14.54
N ARG A 6 -12.84 -8.52 -14.25
CA ARG A 6 -13.39 -9.85 -14.53
C ARG A 6 -13.61 -9.98 -16.03
N CYS A 7 -12.94 -10.95 -16.64
CA CYS A 7 -13.39 -11.55 -17.90
C CYS A 7 -13.58 -13.04 -17.64
N THR A 8 -14.83 -13.50 -17.67
CA THR A 8 -15.18 -14.91 -17.51
C THR A 8 -14.92 -15.66 -18.80
N THR A 9 -13.80 -16.37 -18.87
CA THR A 9 -13.63 -17.50 -19.78
C THR A 9 -13.12 -18.70 -18.98
N ARG A 10 -14.02 -19.67 -18.77
CA ARG A 10 -13.69 -20.98 -18.20
C ARG A 10 -12.76 -21.72 -19.18
N LEU A 11 -11.62 -22.18 -18.68
CA LEU A 11 -10.81 -23.22 -19.30
C LEU A 11 -10.57 -24.36 -18.28
N PRO A 12 -10.37 -25.60 -18.75
CA PRO A 12 -10.57 -26.80 -17.94
C PRO A 12 -9.36 -27.10 -17.04
N ALA A 13 -9.66 -27.77 -15.92
CA ALA A 13 -8.68 -28.27 -14.98
C ALA A 13 -7.66 -29.20 -15.67
N LEU A 14 -6.38 -28.96 -15.44
CA LEU A 14 -5.29 -29.83 -15.87
C LEU A 14 -4.38 -30.17 -14.69
N ASN A 15 -3.84 -31.39 -14.79
CA ASN A 15 -3.34 -32.23 -13.72
C ASN A 15 -2.12 -31.65 -12.99
N ARG A 16 -2.10 -31.89 -11.67
CA ARG A 16 -0.96 -31.64 -10.79
C ARG A 16 0.23 -32.49 -11.24
N ALA A 17 1.34 -31.84 -11.57
CA ALA A 17 2.62 -32.51 -11.73
C ALA A 17 3.26 -32.79 -10.36
N ASN A 18 3.83 -33.98 -10.22
CA ASN A 18 4.51 -34.46 -9.02
C ASN A 18 5.76 -33.64 -8.70
N VAL A 19 5.97 -33.41 -7.39
CA VAL A 19 7.15 -32.78 -6.80
C VAL A 19 8.39 -33.62 -7.14
N HIS A 20 9.26 -33.10 -8.00
CA HIS A 20 10.63 -33.58 -8.13
C HIS A 20 11.43 -33.07 -6.93
N ARG A 21 11.85 -33.97 -6.04
CA ARG A 21 12.94 -33.67 -5.09
C ARG A 21 14.21 -33.54 -5.93
N GLY A 22 14.84 -32.37 -5.88
CA GLY A 22 16.15 -32.16 -6.51
C GLY A 22 17.23 -33.07 -5.91
N PRO A 23 18.31 -33.33 -6.65
CA PRO A 23 19.41 -34.17 -6.20
C PRO A 23 20.11 -33.53 -5.01
N THR A 24 20.43 -34.34 -4.00
CA THR A 24 21.28 -33.99 -2.87
C THR A 24 22.65 -33.58 -3.39
N ASN A 25 22.97 -32.29 -3.33
CA ASN A 25 24.33 -31.80 -3.52
C ASN A 25 25.15 -32.21 -2.30
N ASP A 26 25.97 -33.26 -2.45
CA ASP A 26 27.11 -33.51 -1.58
C ASP A 26 28.08 -32.34 -1.72
N VAL A 27 27.89 -31.33 -0.89
CA VAL A 27 28.88 -30.27 -0.63
C VAL A 27 30.10 -30.98 -0.01
N PRO A 28 31.31 -30.90 -0.59
CA PRO A 28 32.51 -31.34 0.11
C PRO A 28 32.58 -30.55 1.42
N PRO A 29 32.89 -31.16 2.56
CA PRO A 29 32.90 -30.46 3.83
C PRO A 29 33.77 -29.20 3.72
N PRO A 30 33.35 -28.06 4.31
CA PRO A 30 34.08 -26.82 4.19
C PRO A 30 35.53 -27.06 4.62
N LEU A 31 36.47 -26.82 3.71
CA LEU A 31 37.89 -26.77 4.04
C LEU A 31 38.02 -25.77 5.19
N GLY A 32 38.45 -26.25 6.35
CA GLY A 32 38.64 -25.42 7.53
C GLY A 32 39.59 -24.25 7.26
N PRO A 33 39.67 -23.27 8.16
CA PRO A 33 40.55 -22.13 8.00
C PRO A 33 41.96 -22.62 7.64
N THR A 34 42.50 -22.15 6.52
CA THR A 34 43.85 -22.50 6.09
C THR A 34 44.82 -22.10 7.20
N PRO A 35 45.58 -23.03 7.79
CA PRO A 35 46.54 -22.67 8.81
C PRO A 35 47.56 -21.69 8.21
N ASP A 36 47.88 -20.65 8.98
CA ASP A 36 48.86 -19.62 8.61
C ASP A 36 50.27 -20.22 8.70
N LEU A 37 50.57 -21.10 7.75
CA LEU A 37 51.83 -21.80 7.58
C LEU A 37 52.82 -20.88 6.84
N ASP A 38 54.06 -20.87 7.32
CA ASP A 38 55.18 -20.15 6.71
C ASP A 38 55.27 -20.44 5.19
N PRO A 39 55.58 -19.44 4.34
CA PRO A 39 55.55 -19.57 2.88
C PRO A 39 56.43 -20.72 2.35
N GLU A 40 57.57 -20.96 3.01
CA GLU A 40 58.51 -22.01 2.62
C GLU A 40 57.94 -23.41 2.89
N ILE A 41 57.23 -23.59 4.02
CA ILE A 41 56.57 -24.85 4.36
C ILE A 41 55.42 -25.14 3.39
N ARG A 42 54.65 -24.11 2.99
CA ARG A 42 53.60 -24.25 1.98
C ARG A 42 54.17 -24.74 0.65
N ARG A 43 55.28 -24.15 0.23
CA ARG A 43 55.97 -24.55 -1.00
C ARG A 43 56.49 -25.98 -0.91
N GLN A 44 57.07 -26.38 0.22
CA GLN A 44 57.55 -27.73 0.44
C GLN A 44 56.41 -28.76 0.41
N ILE A 45 55.26 -28.45 1.03
CA ILE A 45 54.05 -29.29 0.98
C ILE A 45 53.52 -29.41 -0.45
N GLU A 46 53.60 -28.34 -1.24
CA GLU A 46 53.14 -28.34 -2.63
C GLU A 46 54.08 -29.15 -3.55
N GLU A 47 55.39 -29.05 -3.32
CA GLU A 47 56.41 -29.88 -3.97
C GLU A 47 56.25 -31.35 -3.58
N ASP A 48 56.00 -31.66 -2.29
CA ASP A 48 55.72 -33.02 -1.83
C ASP A 48 54.38 -33.55 -2.36
N LYS A 49 53.34 -32.73 -2.47
CA LYS A 49 52.07 -33.12 -3.12
C LYS A 49 52.29 -33.48 -4.59
N LYS A 50 53.10 -32.71 -5.33
CA LYS A 50 53.48 -33.04 -6.70
C LYS A 50 54.31 -34.32 -6.77
N ARG A 51 55.23 -34.53 -5.81
CA ARG A 51 56.05 -35.76 -5.71
C ARG A 51 55.20 -36.99 -5.38
N LEU A 52 54.17 -36.84 -4.57
CA LEU A 52 53.26 -37.89 -4.12
C LEU A 52 52.14 -38.19 -5.14
N GLN A 53 51.98 -37.43 -6.22
CA GLN A 53 51.09 -37.76 -7.34
C GLN A 53 51.72 -38.83 -8.24
N TRP A 54 51.71 -40.08 -7.75
CA TRP A 54 52.28 -41.23 -8.46
C TRP A 54 51.39 -41.80 -9.58
N ARG A 55 50.17 -41.26 -9.78
CA ARG A 55 49.27 -41.63 -10.87
C ARG A 55 48.80 -40.38 -11.62
N THR A 56 48.99 -40.37 -12.94
CA THR A 56 48.22 -39.48 -13.82
C THR A 56 46.78 -39.99 -13.90
N PRO A 57 45.77 -39.11 -13.69
CA PRO A 57 44.37 -39.43 -13.95
C PRO A 57 44.22 -40.03 -15.34
N TYR A 58 43.39 -41.06 -15.47
CA TYR A 58 43.20 -41.78 -16.73
C TYR A 58 42.75 -40.83 -17.88
N SER A 59 42.08 -39.73 -17.54
CA SER A 59 41.61 -38.67 -18.44
C SER A 59 42.69 -37.80 -19.07
N GLU A 60 43.90 -37.77 -18.51
CA GLU A 60 45.01 -36.89 -18.93
C GLU A 60 46.14 -37.65 -19.64
N ARG A 61 45.97 -38.96 -19.88
CA ARG A 61 46.97 -39.77 -20.59
C ARG A 61 46.89 -39.53 -22.10
N PRO A 62 48.01 -39.17 -22.76
CA PRO A 62 48.02 -38.78 -24.18
C PRO A 62 47.58 -39.90 -25.14
N ASP A 63 47.74 -41.18 -24.74
CA ASP A 63 47.45 -42.34 -25.61
C ASP A 63 46.10 -43.03 -25.31
N SER A 64 45.17 -42.36 -24.62
CA SER A 64 43.86 -42.94 -24.31
C SER A 64 42.84 -42.68 -25.43
N PHE A 65 42.24 -43.75 -25.96
CA PHE A 65 41.16 -43.70 -26.95
C PHE A 65 40.04 -42.73 -26.53
N TYR A 66 39.76 -41.76 -27.39
CA TYR A 66 39.10 -40.50 -27.06
C TYR A 66 37.56 -40.51 -26.93
N SER A 67 36.87 -41.64 -26.69
CA SER A 67 35.46 -41.74 -27.14
C SER A 67 34.33 -42.17 -26.18
N ALA A 68 34.53 -42.52 -24.92
CA ALA A 68 33.36 -42.81 -24.05
C ALA A 68 33.57 -42.54 -22.56
N PHE A 69 34.75 -42.80 -22.03
CA PHE A 69 34.97 -42.73 -20.58
C PHE A 69 35.29 -41.33 -20.05
N LYS A 70 35.60 -40.36 -20.93
CA LYS A 70 35.81 -38.95 -20.55
C LYS A 70 34.51 -38.28 -20.04
N LEU A 71 33.35 -38.81 -20.42
CA LEU A 71 32.03 -38.39 -19.92
C LEU A 71 31.81 -38.76 -18.44
N PHE A 72 32.58 -39.69 -17.90
CA PHE A 72 32.52 -40.11 -16.49
C PHE A 72 33.65 -39.49 -15.63
N ALA A 73 34.42 -38.54 -16.18
CA ALA A 73 35.42 -37.80 -15.42
C ALA A 73 34.74 -36.91 -14.36
N SER A 74 35.34 -36.78 -13.18
CA SER A 74 34.76 -36.04 -12.05
C SER A 74 34.49 -34.56 -12.34
N GLU A 75 35.18 -33.99 -13.33
CA GLU A 75 35.01 -32.60 -13.76
C GLU A 75 33.72 -32.36 -14.58
N ASN A 76 33.18 -33.40 -15.23
CA ASN A 76 31.96 -33.34 -16.04
C ASN A 76 30.79 -34.09 -15.37
N ARG A 77 30.48 -33.74 -14.13
CA ARG A 77 29.31 -34.26 -13.39
C ARG A 77 27.97 -33.71 -13.94
N ASN A 78 27.64 -34.04 -15.19
CA ASN A 78 26.29 -33.87 -15.72
C ASN A 78 25.45 -35.08 -15.28
N SER A 79 24.96 -35.08 -14.04
CA SER A 79 24.07 -36.12 -13.48
C SER A 79 22.90 -36.44 -14.41
N GLU A 80 22.33 -35.42 -15.06
CA GLU A 80 21.25 -35.58 -16.04
C GLU A 80 21.62 -36.45 -17.25
N LEU A 81 22.88 -36.44 -17.68
CA LEU A 81 23.32 -37.13 -18.89
C LEU A 81 23.57 -38.62 -18.59
N VAL A 82 24.11 -38.91 -17.40
CA VAL A 82 24.26 -40.26 -16.88
C VAL A 82 22.89 -40.91 -16.61
N GLU A 83 21.96 -40.16 -16.04
CA GLU A 83 20.59 -40.61 -15.80
C GLU A 83 19.84 -40.89 -17.11
N LYS A 84 19.98 -40.01 -18.12
CA LYS A 84 19.42 -40.23 -19.47
C LYS A 84 20.00 -41.44 -20.20
N MET A 85 21.26 -41.80 -19.96
CA MET A 85 21.89 -42.99 -20.54
C MET A 85 21.44 -44.29 -19.86
N GLN A 86 20.98 -44.23 -18.61
CA GLN A 86 20.49 -45.37 -17.85
C GLN A 86 19.01 -45.70 -18.13
N GLN A 87 18.25 -44.75 -18.70
CA GLN A 87 16.85 -44.96 -19.04
C GLN A 87 16.69 -45.61 -20.44
N PRO A 88 15.80 -46.61 -20.60
CA PRO A 88 15.56 -47.23 -21.89
C PRO A 88 14.98 -46.23 -22.89
N ILE A 89 15.49 -46.24 -24.13
CA ILE A 89 15.04 -45.33 -25.19
C ILE A 89 13.59 -45.67 -25.54
N ASN A 90 12.65 -44.83 -25.12
CA ASN A 90 11.25 -44.94 -25.48
C ASN A 90 11.01 -44.26 -26.83
N LEU A 91 10.87 -45.05 -27.89
CA LEU A 91 10.66 -44.60 -29.28
C LEU A 91 9.17 -44.40 -29.65
N SER A 92 8.27 -44.32 -28.67
CA SER A 92 6.87 -44.03 -28.95
C SER A 92 6.69 -42.63 -29.57
N PRO A 93 5.72 -42.42 -30.48
CA PRO A 93 5.48 -41.12 -31.10
C PRO A 93 5.25 -39.97 -30.09
N SER A 94 4.59 -40.27 -28.97
CA SER A 94 4.41 -39.32 -27.85
C SER A 94 5.72 -39.01 -27.12
N ALA A 95 6.57 -40.00 -26.86
CA ALA A 95 7.87 -39.79 -26.22
C ALA A 95 8.85 -39.03 -27.12
N ILE A 96 8.79 -39.24 -28.45
CA ILE A 96 9.58 -38.48 -29.43
C ILE A 96 9.13 -37.02 -29.46
N LEU A 97 7.81 -36.77 -29.43
CA LEU A 97 7.25 -35.42 -29.34
C LEU A 97 7.66 -34.72 -28.05
N GLU A 98 7.54 -35.39 -26.90
CA GLU A 98 8.00 -34.89 -25.60
C GLU A 98 9.51 -34.62 -25.59
N TRP A 99 10.31 -35.52 -26.14
CA TRP A 99 11.76 -35.34 -26.28
C TRP A 99 12.10 -34.14 -27.14
N TRP A 100 11.41 -33.96 -28.27
CA TRP A 100 11.62 -32.84 -29.18
C TRP A 100 11.23 -31.51 -28.51
N MET A 101 10.07 -31.46 -27.84
CA MET A 101 9.64 -30.31 -27.05
C MET A 101 10.63 -29.99 -25.92
N LYS A 102 11.08 -31.00 -25.17
CA LYS A 102 12.06 -30.85 -24.09
C LYS A 102 13.39 -30.32 -24.63
N ARG A 103 13.87 -30.86 -25.75
CA ARG A 103 15.11 -30.41 -26.40
C ARG A 103 14.98 -28.98 -26.92
N ARG A 104 13.85 -28.62 -27.52
CA ARG A 104 13.57 -27.24 -27.95
C ARG A 104 13.61 -26.28 -26.75
N ASN A 105 12.93 -26.60 -25.66
CA ASN A 105 12.94 -25.79 -24.43
C ASN A 105 14.35 -25.67 -23.84
N THR A 106 15.14 -26.76 -23.80
CA THR A 106 16.54 -26.70 -23.31
C THR A 106 17.41 -25.81 -24.19
N ILE A 107 17.22 -25.85 -25.51
CA ILE A 107 17.95 -24.97 -26.43
C ILE A 107 17.50 -23.52 -26.23
N GLU A 108 16.20 -23.25 -26.15
CA GLU A 108 15.67 -21.90 -25.93
C GLU A 108 16.14 -21.31 -24.58
N ALA A 109 16.14 -22.09 -23.50
CA ALA A 109 16.67 -21.70 -22.20
C ALA A 109 18.18 -21.41 -22.27
N HIS A 110 18.95 -22.24 -22.99
CA HIS A 110 20.37 -22.00 -23.19
C HIS A 110 20.64 -20.70 -23.97
N MET A 111 19.83 -20.42 -24.99
CA MET A 111 19.93 -19.18 -25.79
C MET A 111 19.51 -17.94 -24.98
N GLN A 112 18.81 -18.11 -23.86
CA GLN A 112 18.40 -17.03 -22.96
C GLN A 112 19.45 -16.68 -21.89
N LYS A 113 20.53 -17.48 -21.75
CA LYS A 113 21.56 -17.20 -20.75
C LYS A 113 22.14 -15.79 -20.90
N PHE A 114 22.47 -15.20 -19.76
CA PHE A 114 23.13 -13.92 -19.69
C PHE A 114 24.49 -13.96 -20.40
N ILE A 115 24.74 -12.97 -21.27
CA ILE A 115 26.00 -12.82 -22.02
C ILE A 115 26.69 -11.54 -21.50
N PRO A 116 27.72 -11.66 -20.65
CA PRO A 116 28.41 -10.52 -20.05
C PRO A 116 28.99 -9.55 -21.08
N GLU A 117 29.53 -10.08 -22.19
CA GLU A 117 30.16 -9.30 -23.24
C GLU A 117 29.16 -8.35 -23.92
N ARG A 118 27.90 -8.79 -24.06
CA ARG A 118 26.83 -7.99 -24.66
C ARG A 118 26.50 -6.79 -23.80
N HIS A 119 26.38 -7.00 -22.49
CA HIS A 119 26.10 -5.95 -21.51
C HIS A 119 27.28 -4.97 -21.39
N ALA A 120 28.52 -5.48 -21.45
CA ALA A 120 29.71 -4.64 -21.44
C ALA A 120 29.81 -3.74 -22.69
N THR A 121 29.36 -4.21 -23.85
CA THR A 121 29.50 -3.48 -25.13
C THR A 121 28.34 -2.51 -25.41
N LEU A 122 27.11 -2.90 -25.08
CA LEU A 122 25.89 -2.13 -25.38
C LEU A 122 25.41 -1.30 -24.18
N GLY A 123 25.82 -1.65 -22.96
CA GLY A 123 25.20 -1.18 -21.72
C GLY A 123 23.92 -1.95 -21.39
N ASP A 124 23.53 -1.92 -20.11
CA ASP A 124 22.43 -2.73 -19.58
C ASP A 124 21.07 -2.42 -20.22
N ASP A 125 20.75 -1.14 -20.45
CA ASP A 125 19.50 -0.70 -21.07
C ASP A 125 19.33 -1.26 -22.49
N ILE A 126 20.34 -1.08 -23.35
CA ILE A 126 20.28 -1.49 -24.76
C ILE A 126 20.41 -3.01 -24.87
N ALA A 127 21.26 -3.65 -24.08
CA ALA A 127 21.37 -5.10 -24.05
C ALA A 127 20.05 -5.77 -23.66
N THR A 128 19.35 -5.23 -22.65
CA THR A 128 18.01 -5.68 -22.28
C THR A 128 17.02 -5.44 -23.42
N ALA A 129 17.03 -4.26 -24.04
CA ALA A 129 16.13 -3.93 -25.14
C ALA A 129 16.23 -4.93 -26.30
N HIS A 130 17.46 -5.24 -26.74
CA HIS A 130 17.64 -6.25 -27.78
C HIS A 130 17.26 -7.66 -27.32
N PHE A 131 17.48 -8.02 -26.05
CA PHE A 131 17.09 -9.33 -25.52
C PHE A 131 15.57 -9.53 -25.60
N ILE A 132 14.80 -8.50 -25.24
CA ILE A 132 13.33 -8.49 -25.20
C ILE A 132 12.74 -8.44 -26.61
N VAL A 133 13.15 -7.48 -27.43
CA VAL A 133 12.59 -7.29 -28.78
C VAL A 133 12.89 -8.50 -29.67
N HIS A 134 14.09 -9.08 -29.58
CA HIS A 134 14.44 -10.28 -30.35
C HIS A 134 13.48 -11.47 -30.12
N ARG A 135 12.81 -11.51 -28.96
CA ARG A 135 11.91 -12.60 -28.53
C ARG A 135 10.43 -12.23 -28.60
N GLY A 136 10.10 -11.13 -29.29
CA GLY A 136 8.72 -10.70 -29.52
C GLY A 136 8.13 -9.80 -28.43
N GLY A 137 8.94 -9.36 -27.46
CA GLY A 137 8.54 -8.33 -26.52
C GLY A 137 8.63 -6.93 -27.11
N SER A 138 8.21 -5.92 -26.34
CA SER A 138 8.27 -4.53 -26.76
C SER A 138 8.88 -3.62 -25.70
N VAL A 139 9.57 -2.57 -26.16
CA VAL A 139 10.32 -1.66 -25.29
C VAL A 139 10.12 -0.21 -25.67
N ARG A 140 10.30 0.69 -24.70
CA ARG A 140 10.19 2.13 -24.88
C ARG A 140 11.30 2.88 -24.15
N PHE A 141 11.98 3.75 -24.87
CA PHE A 141 13.02 4.62 -24.34
C PHE A 141 12.47 5.99 -23.93
N ARG A 142 13.17 6.64 -22.99
CA ARG A 142 12.86 7.97 -22.49
C ARG A 142 12.77 9.00 -23.62
N GLY A 143 11.63 9.67 -23.74
CA GLY A 143 11.38 10.71 -24.75
C GLY A 143 10.89 10.20 -26.10
N SER A 144 10.80 8.88 -26.30
CA SER A 144 10.11 8.30 -27.46
C SER A 144 8.65 8.05 -27.15
N ASP A 145 7.75 8.34 -28.10
CA ASP A 145 6.33 8.00 -27.98
C ASP A 145 5.96 6.64 -28.59
N LYS A 146 6.89 6.04 -29.34
CA LYS A 146 6.67 4.79 -30.06
C LYS A 146 7.25 3.59 -29.31
N TRP A 147 6.50 2.50 -29.30
CA TRP A 147 6.97 1.18 -28.88
C TRP A 147 7.82 0.57 -29.98
N ILE A 148 8.96 0.00 -29.60
CA ILE A 148 9.82 -0.76 -30.49
C ILE A 148 9.48 -2.23 -30.30
N GLN A 149 9.08 -2.89 -31.38
CA GLN A 149 8.76 -4.30 -31.46
C GLN A 149 9.34 -4.84 -32.77
N LYS A 150 9.38 -6.16 -32.92
CA LYS A 150 9.64 -6.80 -34.21
C LYS A 150 8.50 -6.53 -35.19
N ASP A 151 8.86 -6.18 -36.42
CA ASP A 151 7.93 -6.06 -37.54
C ASP A 151 7.55 -7.45 -38.10
N GLU A 152 6.64 -7.50 -39.07
CA GLU A 152 6.17 -8.75 -39.70
C GLU A 152 7.29 -9.55 -40.38
N ASP A 153 8.39 -8.88 -40.75
CA ASP A 153 9.59 -9.45 -41.37
C ASP A 153 10.71 -9.82 -40.36
N ASP A 154 10.39 -9.88 -39.05
CA ASP A 154 11.33 -10.21 -37.96
C ASP A 154 12.49 -9.19 -37.74
N GLU A 155 12.47 -8.06 -38.45
CA GLU A 155 13.42 -6.95 -38.26
C GLU A 155 12.98 -6.00 -37.15
N TYR A 156 13.94 -5.32 -36.53
CA TYR A 156 13.69 -4.32 -35.49
C TYR A 156 14.81 -3.28 -35.43
N ASP A 157 14.44 -2.03 -35.16
CA ASP A 157 15.38 -0.91 -35.11
C ASP A 157 15.85 -0.64 -33.66
N LEU A 158 17.06 -1.12 -33.33
CA LEU A 158 17.72 -0.86 -32.06
C LEU A 158 19.20 -0.51 -32.28
N PRO A 159 19.76 0.45 -31.52
CA PRO A 159 21.17 0.82 -31.61
C PRO A 159 22.11 -0.36 -31.39
N ARG A 160 23.13 -0.50 -32.25
CA ARG A 160 24.15 -1.57 -32.17
C ARG A 160 25.36 -1.20 -31.30
N HIS A 161 25.39 0.01 -30.78
CA HIS A 161 26.45 0.53 -29.91
C HIS A 161 25.83 1.24 -28.70
N HIS A 162 26.61 1.36 -27.62
CA HIS A 162 26.18 2.11 -26.45
C HIS A 162 25.98 3.59 -26.80
N ILE A 163 24.79 4.13 -26.55
CA ILE A 163 24.47 5.55 -26.73
C ILE A 163 24.29 6.19 -25.35
N PRO A 164 25.23 7.06 -24.92
CA PRO A 164 25.09 7.77 -23.65
C PRO A 164 23.81 8.62 -23.63
N GLY A 165 22.96 8.40 -22.63
CA GLY A 165 21.70 9.14 -22.45
C GLY A 165 20.44 8.44 -22.97
N LEU A 166 20.57 7.35 -23.72
CA LEU A 166 19.44 6.50 -24.08
C LEU A 166 19.06 5.62 -22.90
N VAL A 167 17.88 5.84 -22.34
CA VAL A 167 17.43 5.21 -21.08
C VAL A 167 16.16 4.43 -21.33
N LEU A 168 16.12 3.18 -20.88
CA LEU A 168 14.95 2.32 -20.98
C LEU A 168 13.94 2.69 -19.88
N GLU A 169 12.72 3.11 -20.26
CA GLU A 169 11.67 3.51 -19.30
C GLU A 169 10.58 2.45 -19.15
N GLU A 170 10.24 1.74 -20.23
CA GLU A 170 9.17 0.73 -20.19
C GLU A 170 9.55 -0.54 -20.96
N VAL A 171 9.22 -1.69 -20.37
CA VAL A 171 9.46 -3.01 -20.94
C VAL A 171 8.18 -3.84 -20.81
N ARG A 172 7.74 -4.43 -21.91
CA ARG A 172 6.62 -5.38 -21.95
C ARG A 172 7.07 -6.70 -22.51
N CYS A 173 6.92 -7.72 -21.69
CA CYS A 173 7.25 -9.10 -22.00
C CYS A 173 5.99 -9.95 -22.26
N ASP A 174 4.91 -9.32 -22.70
CA ASP A 174 3.59 -9.92 -22.72
C ASP A 174 3.52 -11.07 -23.74
N GLY A 175 3.04 -12.24 -23.31
CA GLY A 175 2.91 -13.44 -24.15
C GLY A 175 4.22 -14.11 -24.57
N MET A 176 5.36 -13.71 -24.00
CA MET A 176 6.67 -14.31 -24.30
C MET A 176 6.88 -15.66 -23.58
N THR A 177 7.78 -16.49 -24.13
CA THR A 177 8.32 -17.68 -23.45
C THR A 177 9.65 -17.33 -22.78
N LEU A 178 9.62 -17.10 -21.47
CA LEU A 178 10.78 -16.69 -20.68
C LEU A 178 11.17 -17.78 -19.69
N PHE A 179 12.46 -18.12 -19.67
CA PHE A 179 13.06 -19.06 -18.72
C PHE A 179 13.83 -18.33 -17.63
N TYR A 180 14.09 -19.03 -16.52
CA TYR A 180 14.76 -18.47 -15.34
C TYR A 180 16.14 -17.88 -15.67
N GLU A 181 16.92 -18.56 -16.52
CA GLU A 181 18.23 -18.09 -16.99
C GLU A 181 18.15 -16.77 -17.76
N GLY A 182 17.01 -16.50 -18.40
CA GLY A 182 16.74 -15.27 -19.14
C GLY A 182 16.56 -14.03 -18.27
N MET A 183 16.17 -14.20 -17.00
CA MET A 183 15.82 -13.10 -16.11
C MET A 183 17.03 -12.23 -15.77
N GLU A 184 18.24 -12.78 -15.82
CA GLU A 184 19.49 -12.05 -15.57
C GLU A 184 19.83 -11.02 -16.66
N ASN A 185 19.20 -11.11 -17.84
CA ASN A 185 19.33 -10.05 -18.86
C ASN A 185 18.55 -8.79 -18.48
N ILE A 186 17.57 -8.86 -17.57
CA ILE A 186 16.80 -7.70 -17.10
C ILE A 186 17.40 -7.25 -15.76
N GLN A 187 18.56 -6.61 -15.80
CA GLN A 187 19.28 -6.16 -14.59
C GLN A 187 19.80 -4.74 -14.67
N LYS A 188 19.95 -4.09 -13.50
CA LYS A 188 20.55 -2.76 -13.33
C LYS A 188 19.85 -1.65 -14.11
N LEU A 189 18.54 -1.78 -14.34
CA LEU A 189 17.75 -0.77 -15.04
C LEU A 189 17.32 0.32 -14.06
N LEU A 190 18.22 1.27 -13.82
CA LEU A 190 18.08 2.29 -12.76
C LEU A 190 16.87 3.22 -12.95
N ARG A 191 16.38 3.37 -14.17
CA ARG A 191 15.32 4.33 -14.54
C ARG A 191 14.08 3.67 -15.17
N LEU A 192 14.00 2.34 -15.12
CA LEU A 192 12.83 1.60 -15.58
C LEU A 192 11.64 1.93 -14.68
N LYS A 193 10.53 2.37 -15.28
CA LYS A 193 9.29 2.70 -14.57
C LYS A 193 8.24 1.61 -14.70
N HIS A 194 8.10 1.00 -15.88
CA HIS A 194 7.06 0.00 -16.15
C HIS A 194 7.67 -1.33 -16.61
N LEU A 195 7.23 -2.43 -16.01
CA LEU A 195 7.59 -3.79 -16.39
C LEU A 195 6.33 -4.66 -16.45
N SER A 196 6.14 -5.38 -17.55
CA SER A 196 4.97 -6.24 -17.76
C SER A 196 5.36 -7.65 -18.15
N PHE A 197 4.74 -8.66 -17.54
CA PHE A 197 4.87 -10.09 -17.84
C PHE A 197 3.49 -10.71 -18.08
N GLU A 198 2.59 -10.00 -18.76
CA GLU A 198 1.22 -10.46 -18.94
C GLU A 198 1.17 -11.75 -19.77
N LYS A 199 0.42 -12.76 -19.31
CA LYS A 199 0.24 -14.07 -19.98
C LYS A 199 1.55 -14.85 -20.22
N VAL A 200 2.58 -14.62 -19.39
CA VAL A 200 3.81 -15.42 -19.41
C VAL A 200 3.62 -16.66 -18.54
N VAL A 201 3.24 -17.77 -19.18
CA VAL A 201 2.83 -19.01 -18.49
C VAL A 201 3.92 -19.62 -17.62
N GLN A 202 5.19 -19.51 -18.02
CA GLN A 202 6.34 -20.08 -17.31
C GLN A 202 6.85 -19.21 -16.15
N PHE A 203 6.31 -18.00 -15.98
CA PHE A 203 6.77 -17.07 -14.95
C PHE A 203 6.23 -17.47 -13.58
N ASP A 204 7.11 -17.97 -12.71
CA ASP A 204 6.79 -18.46 -11.37
C ASP A 204 7.43 -17.61 -10.24
N ASP A 205 7.31 -18.07 -9.00
CA ASP A 205 7.85 -17.40 -7.81
C ASP A 205 9.38 -17.18 -7.87
N TRP A 206 10.13 -18.08 -8.51
CA TRP A 206 11.59 -17.99 -8.63
C TRP A 206 11.99 -16.92 -9.63
N HIS A 207 11.23 -16.79 -10.72
CA HIS A 207 11.43 -15.71 -11.68
C HIS A 207 11.21 -14.34 -11.02
N LEU A 208 10.15 -14.21 -10.20
CA LEU A 208 9.87 -12.97 -9.47
C LEU A 208 10.95 -12.64 -8.44
N ASP A 209 11.43 -13.62 -7.67
CA ASP A 209 12.54 -13.42 -6.72
C ASP A 209 13.80 -12.92 -7.43
N ARG A 210 14.14 -13.49 -8.59
CA ARG A 210 15.28 -13.04 -9.40
C ARG A 210 15.10 -11.60 -9.88
N ILE A 211 13.93 -11.25 -10.45
CA ILE A 211 13.64 -9.89 -10.92
C ILE A 211 13.67 -8.87 -9.77
N SER A 212 13.11 -9.20 -8.61
CA SER A 212 13.16 -8.32 -7.43
C SER A 212 14.59 -8.10 -6.92
N GLY A 213 15.51 -9.04 -7.15
CA GLY A 213 16.93 -8.94 -6.82
C GLY A 213 17.78 -8.16 -7.82
N ASN A 214 17.30 -7.95 -9.06
CA ASN A 214 18.07 -7.41 -10.17
C ASN A 214 18.29 -5.88 -10.16
N VAL A 215 18.07 -5.22 -9.02
CA VAL A 215 18.25 -3.76 -8.80
C VAL A 215 17.43 -2.92 -9.78
N LEU A 216 16.14 -2.76 -9.44
CA LEU A 216 15.16 -1.94 -10.19
C LEU A 216 14.60 -0.82 -9.30
N PRO A 217 15.43 0.19 -8.92
CA PRO A 217 15.08 1.15 -7.87
C PRO A 217 13.95 2.10 -8.25
N SER A 218 13.72 2.35 -9.55
CA SER A 218 12.70 3.29 -10.04
C SER A 218 11.42 2.61 -10.54
N LEU A 219 11.27 1.29 -10.34
CA LEU A 219 10.14 0.56 -10.89
C LEU A 219 8.84 0.96 -10.18
N GLU A 220 7.91 1.55 -10.94
CA GLU A 220 6.64 2.05 -10.41
C GLU A 220 5.46 1.11 -10.72
N LYS A 221 5.49 0.44 -11.87
CA LYS A 221 4.39 -0.45 -12.32
C LYS A 221 4.92 -1.83 -12.69
N LEU A 222 4.33 -2.86 -12.08
CA LEU A 222 4.61 -4.26 -12.36
C LEU A 222 3.32 -5.00 -12.70
N ASN A 223 3.26 -5.62 -13.88
CA ASN A 223 2.13 -6.44 -14.32
C ASN A 223 2.50 -7.93 -14.35
N LEU A 224 1.78 -8.74 -13.58
CA LEU A 224 1.99 -10.18 -13.40
C LEU A 224 0.73 -10.98 -13.72
N ARG A 225 -0.22 -10.41 -14.47
CA ARG A 225 -1.45 -11.12 -14.86
C ARG A 225 -1.17 -12.30 -15.78
N GLY A 226 -1.90 -13.41 -15.62
CA GLY A 226 -1.73 -14.62 -16.41
C GLY A 226 -0.42 -15.37 -16.18
N THR A 227 0.22 -15.16 -15.01
CA THR A 227 1.47 -15.84 -14.61
C THR A 227 1.21 -16.94 -13.58
N ALA A 228 2.18 -17.82 -13.36
CA ALA A 228 2.10 -18.94 -12.43
C ALA A 228 2.51 -18.56 -10.98
N ILE A 229 2.48 -17.27 -10.63
CA ILE A 229 2.94 -16.77 -9.34
C ILE A 229 1.97 -17.15 -8.23
N SER A 230 2.53 -17.61 -7.12
CA SER A 230 1.82 -17.99 -5.91
C SER A 230 1.91 -16.91 -4.84
N HIS A 231 0.97 -17.00 -3.89
CA HIS A 231 1.25 -16.87 -2.47
C HIS A 231 2.53 -16.18 -2.00
N ARG A 232 3.57 -16.98 -2.15
CA ARG A 232 4.86 -16.84 -1.49
C ARG A 232 5.78 -15.99 -2.32
N GLY A 233 5.62 -16.03 -3.65
CA GLY A 233 6.40 -15.25 -4.60
C GLY A 233 6.22 -13.75 -4.35
N LEU A 234 5.00 -13.27 -4.10
CA LEU A 234 4.76 -11.84 -3.91
C LEU A 234 5.50 -11.23 -2.70
N ASN A 235 5.90 -12.03 -1.71
CA ASN A 235 6.63 -11.50 -0.57
C ASN A 235 7.94 -10.82 -0.99
N CYS A 236 8.63 -11.27 -2.04
CA CYS A 236 9.92 -10.70 -2.46
C CYS A 236 9.82 -9.25 -2.99
N LEU A 237 8.60 -8.75 -3.23
CA LEU A 237 8.36 -7.37 -3.68
C LEU A 237 8.75 -6.31 -2.63
N TYR A 238 9.03 -6.69 -1.39
CA TYR A 238 9.62 -5.81 -0.39
C TYR A 238 10.92 -5.14 -0.87
N ARG A 239 11.65 -5.78 -1.81
CA ARG A 239 12.89 -5.25 -2.41
C ARG A 239 12.66 -4.12 -3.42
N LEU A 240 11.41 -3.82 -3.78
CA LEU A 240 11.01 -2.82 -4.77
C LEU A 240 10.24 -1.66 -4.11
N PRO A 241 10.93 -0.76 -3.40
CA PRO A 241 10.29 0.27 -2.56
C PRO A 241 9.53 1.34 -3.37
N SER A 242 9.88 1.54 -4.64
CA SER A 242 9.25 2.54 -5.51
C SER A 242 7.98 2.03 -6.20
N LEU A 243 7.57 0.78 -5.95
CA LEU A 243 6.42 0.17 -6.60
C LEU A 243 5.14 0.89 -6.16
N LYS A 244 4.39 1.42 -7.12
CA LYS A 244 3.11 2.12 -6.91
C LYS A 244 1.94 1.29 -7.40
N LEU A 245 2.19 0.40 -8.37
CA LEU A 245 1.15 -0.37 -9.02
C LEU A 245 1.59 -1.81 -9.25
N LEU A 246 0.80 -2.73 -8.71
CA LEU A 246 0.94 -4.17 -8.93
C LEU A 246 -0.35 -4.72 -9.55
N LEU A 247 -0.24 -5.41 -10.68
CA LEU A 247 -1.36 -6.12 -11.30
C LEU A 247 -1.16 -7.63 -11.13
N VAL A 248 -2.08 -8.28 -10.43
CA VAL A 248 -2.07 -9.73 -10.18
C VAL A 248 -3.45 -10.33 -10.50
N ASP A 249 -3.48 -11.64 -10.71
CA ASP A 249 -4.72 -12.38 -10.90
C ASP A 249 -5.39 -12.68 -9.56
N ASP A 250 -6.67 -12.33 -9.46
CA ASP A 250 -7.57 -12.68 -8.34
C ASP A 250 -6.93 -12.55 -6.93
N PRO A 251 -6.63 -11.31 -6.46
CA PRO A 251 -6.01 -11.05 -5.15
C PRO A 251 -6.82 -11.55 -3.93
N GLU A 252 -8.07 -11.98 -4.12
CA GLU A 252 -8.95 -12.47 -3.05
C GLU A 252 -9.21 -13.99 -3.10
N LYS A 253 -8.51 -14.73 -3.96
CA LYS A 253 -8.73 -16.16 -4.21
C LYS A 253 -8.69 -17.03 -2.94
N ASP A 254 -7.78 -16.74 -2.01
CA ASP A 254 -7.53 -17.55 -0.81
C ASP A 254 -7.17 -16.65 0.39
N ILE A 255 -7.35 -17.14 1.62
CA ILE A 255 -7.00 -16.43 2.85
C ILE A 255 -5.51 -16.08 2.91
N HIS A 256 -4.66 -16.96 2.42
CA HIS A 256 -3.22 -16.71 2.32
C HIS A 256 -2.93 -15.56 1.35
N TRP A 257 -3.74 -15.41 0.30
CA TRP A 257 -3.58 -14.32 -0.65
C TRP A 257 -3.94 -12.97 -0.03
N LYS A 258 -5.05 -12.93 0.70
CA LYS A 258 -5.48 -11.76 1.46
C LYS A 258 -4.44 -11.34 2.50
N LEU A 259 -3.83 -12.30 3.20
CA LEU A 259 -2.76 -12.04 4.16
C LEU A 259 -1.53 -11.42 3.49
N THR A 260 -1.05 -12.01 2.38
CA THR A 260 0.12 -11.51 1.65
C THR A 260 -0.12 -10.10 1.11
N VAL A 261 -1.29 -9.82 0.56
CA VAL A 261 -1.65 -8.47 0.10
C VAL A 261 -1.64 -7.48 1.27
N ALA A 262 -2.22 -7.85 2.42
CA ALA A 262 -2.20 -7.01 3.61
C ALA A 262 -0.77 -6.71 4.10
N MET A 263 0.11 -7.72 4.10
CA MET A 263 1.53 -7.54 4.45
C MET A 263 2.27 -6.62 3.47
N LEU A 264 1.98 -6.72 2.17
CA LEU A 264 2.57 -5.84 1.16
C LEU A 264 2.07 -4.40 1.26
N GLU A 265 0.79 -4.21 1.57
CA GLU A 265 0.22 -2.88 1.85
C GLU A 265 0.84 -2.24 3.10
N GLU A 266 1.14 -3.05 4.13
CA GLU A 266 1.85 -2.59 5.33
C GLU A 266 3.30 -2.20 5.01
N TRP A 267 3.99 -3.00 4.19
CA TRP A 267 5.37 -2.75 3.80
C TRP A 267 5.55 -1.54 2.88
N ASN A 268 4.64 -1.37 1.91
CA ASN A 268 4.66 -0.25 0.99
C ASN A 268 3.28 0.44 0.94
N PRO A 269 3.07 1.46 1.79
CA PRO A 269 1.83 2.23 1.82
C PRO A 269 1.50 2.91 0.49
N ASN A 270 2.48 3.11 -0.41
CA ASN A 270 2.23 3.73 -1.72
C ASN A 270 1.53 2.78 -2.71
N LEU A 271 1.40 1.48 -2.39
CA LEU A 271 0.56 0.55 -3.12
C LEU A 271 -0.95 0.77 -2.86
N ARG A 272 -1.33 1.70 -1.96
CA ARG A 272 -2.71 1.86 -1.50
C ARG A 272 -3.67 2.55 -2.48
N GLU A 273 -4.88 2.00 -2.45
CA GLU A 273 -6.22 2.59 -2.56
C GLU A 273 -6.45 3.61 -3.69
N THR A 274 -7.11 3.12 -4.75
CA THR A 274 -7.64 3.96 -5.85
C THR A 274 -9.17 4.07 -5.74
N VAL A 275 -9.70 5.23 -6.15
CA VAL A 275 -11.12 5.40 -6.44
C VAL A 275 -11.30 5.11 -7.92
N SER A 276 -11.93 3.97 -8.22
CA SER A 276 -12.25 3.55 -9.57
C SER A 276 -13.76 3.39 -9.75
N GLY A 277 -14.22 3.61 -10.97
CA GLY A 277 -15.63 3.53 -11.31
C GLY A 277 -15.88 3.81 -12.79
N VAL A 278 -17.16 3.99 -13.13
CA VAL A 278 -17.61 4.31 -14.48
C VAL A 278 -18.54 5.51 -14.40
N VAL A 279 -18.28 6.52 -15.23
CA VAL A 279 -19.23 7.62 -15.47
C VAL A 279 -20.16 7.18 -16.60
N GLN A 280 -21.44 7.04 -16.27
CA GLN A 280 -22.48 6.71 -17.25
C GLN A 280 -23.25 7.96 -17.63
N ILE A 281 -23.31 8.25 -18.93
CA ILE A 281 -24.04 9.40 -19.49
C ILE A 281 -25.15 8.88 -20.39
N VAL A 282 -26.39 9.24 -20.08
CA VAL A 282 -27.57 8.84 -20.86
C VAL A 282 -28.08 10.04 -21.64
N CYS A 283 -28.11 9.91 -22.96
CA CYS A 283 -28.56 10.94 -23.88
C CYS A 283 -29.85 10.50 -24.60
N GLY A 284 -30.91 11.32 -24.51
CA GLY A 284 -32.15 11.11 -25.28
C GLY A 284 -32.05 11.54 -26.75
N SER A 285 -31.02 12.32 -27.11
CA SER A 285 -30.71 12.76 -28.46
C SER A 285 -29.20 12.90 -28.65
N GLU A 286 -28.72 12.86 -29.89
CA GLU A 286 -27.30 13.11 -30.18
C GLU A 286 -26.89 14.49 -29.63
N THR A 287 -25.91 14.52 -28.72
CA THR A 287 -25.54 15.73 -27.97
C THR A 287 -24.08 16.08 -28.22
N LYS A 288 -23.82 17.30 -28.74
CA LYS A 288 -22.45 17.83 -28.88
C LYS A 288 -21.89 18.26 -27.52
N HIS A 289 -20.61 17.99 -27.28
CA HIS A 289 -19.88 18.42 -26.10
C HIS A 289 -18.46 18.87 -26.46
N ASP A 290 -17.91 19.79 -25.69
CA ASP A 290 -16.56 20.36 -25.82
C ASP A 290 -15.60 19.74 -24.79
N GLY A 291 -15.77 18.44 -24.57
CA GLY A 291 -14.98 17.64 -23.62
C GLY A 291 -15.75 17.22 -22.37
N ILE A 292 -15.37 16.06 -21.84
CA ILE A 292 -15.90 15.48 -20.61
C ILE A 292 -14.73 15.31 -19.65
N THR A 293 -14.80 15.95 -18.49
CA THR A 293 -13.73 15.90 -17.50
C THR A 293 -14.27 15.38 -16.17
N LEU A 294 -13.43 14.64 -15.46
CA LEU A 294 -13.70 14.16 -14.11
C LEU A 294 -12.63 14.68 -13.17
N ALA A 295 -13.06 15.24 -12.04
CA ALA A 295 -12.20 15.76 -11.00
C ALA A 295 -12.39 14.97 -9.71
N LEU A 296 -11.28 14.58 -9.07
CA LEU A 296 -11.23 14.11 -7.70
C LEU A 296 -10.78 15.25 -6.80
N GLU A 297 -11.69 15.73 -5.96
CA GLU A 297 -11.50 16.89 -5.10
C GLU A 297 -11.62 16.47 -3.64
N GLY A 298 -10.71 16.97 -2.81
CA GLY A 298 -10.72 16.77 -1.38
C GLY A 298 -10.18 18.00 -0.68
N SER A 299 -10.93 18.54 0.29
CA SER A 299 -10.53 19.75 0.98
C SER A 299 -10.99 19.78 2.44
N VAL A 300 -10.23 20.51 3.25
CA VAL A 300 -10.61 20.95 4.59
C VAL A 300 -11.01 22.42 4.50
N ASN A 301 -12.28 22.68 4.77
CA ASN A 301 -12.81 24.02 4.92
C ASN A 301 -12.85 24.37 6.41
N LEU A 302 -12.33 25.54 6.76
CA LEU A 302 -12.28 26.03 8.12
C LEU A 302 -13.11 27.32 8.17
N GLN A 303 -13.94 27.46 9.20
CA GLN A 303 -14.79 28.63 9.44
C GLN A 303 -14.52 29.14 10.86
N ILE A 304 -14.40 30.46 11.02
CA ILE A 304 -14.18 31.08 12.33
C ILE A 304 -15.52 31.52 12.91
N SER A 305 -15.68 31.35 14.22
CA SER A 305 -16.86 31.74 14.98
C SER A 305 -17.11 33.24 15.01
N ASN A 306 -18.38 33.62 14.86
CA ASN A 306 -18.81 35.02 14.90
C ASN A 306 -18.58 35.70 16.27
N LYS A 307 -18.41 34.91 17.33
CA LYS A 307 -18.15 35.42 18.70
C LYS A 307 -16.79 36.13 18.81
N ASN A 308 -15.85 35.81 17.92
CA ASN A 308 -14.48 36.33 17.94
C ASN A 308 -14.24 37.44 16.90
N VAL A 309 -15.29 37.91 16.21
CA VAL A 309 -15.21 38.82 15.05
C VAL A 309 -14.63 40.19 15.39
N GLY A 310 -14.80 40.69 16.62
CA GLY A 310 -14.29 42.00 17.04
C GLY A 310 -12.77 42.08 17.26
N ILE A 311 -12.07 40.94 17.42
CA ILE A 311 -10.62 40.90 17.66
C ILE A 311 -9.86 40.43 16.40
N PHE A 312 -10.56 39.80 15.47
CA PHE A 312 -9.97 38.98 14.41
C PHE A 312 -10.62 39.19 13.03
N GLU A 313 -11.12 40.39 12.74
CA GLU A 313 -11.74 40.77 11.46
C GLU A 313 -10.81 40.49 10.24
N ALA A 314 -9.49 40.58 10.43
CA ALA A 314 -8.48 40.21 9.43
C ALA A 314 -8.36 38.69 9.19
N LEU A 315 -8.68 37.85 10.19
CA LEU A 315 -8.59 36.40 10.05
C LEU A 315 -9.72 35.79 9.23
N TYR A 316 -10.93 36.37 9.28
CA TYR A 316 -12.09 35.81 8.58
C TYR A 316 -11.85 35.71 7.05
N ASN A 317 -11.10 36.66 6.50
CA ASN A 317 -10.75 36.72 5.08
C ASN A 317 -9.47 35.93 4.71
N SER A 318 -8.70 35.44 5.69
CA SER A 318 -7.39 34.81 5.45
C SER A 318 -7.40 33.28 5.53
N VAL A 319 -8.47 32.67 6.05
CA VAL A 319 -8.58 31.21 6.16
C VAL A 319 -8.91 30.59 4.79
N LYS A 320 -7.87 30.13 4.10
CA LYS A 320 -8.01 29.42 2.83
C LYS A 320 -8.30 27.93 3.05
N PRO A 321 -9.18 27.30 2.26
CA PRO A 321 -9.37 25.86 2.29
C PRO A 321 -8.06 25.10 2.06
N ILE A 322 -7.80 24.09 2.88
CA ILE A 322 -6.64 23.22 2.73
C ILE A 322 -6.99 22.17 1.68
N THR A 323 -6.32 22.18 0.54
CA THR A 323 -6.55 21.20 -0.53
C THR A 323 -5.79 19.90 -0.23
N LEU A 324 -6.51 18.80 -0.05
CA LEU A 324 -5.97 17.46 0.18
C LEU A 324 -5.82 16.67 -1.13
N LEU A 325 -6.84 16.72 -1.97
CA LEU A 325 -6.88 16.07 -3.29
C LEU A 325 -7.36 17.09 -4.32
N ASN A 326 -6.66 17.15 -5.45
CA ASN A 326 -7.08 17.90 -6.62
C ASN A 326 -6.47 17.25 -7.86
N GLN A 327 -7.12 16.20 -8.35
CA GLN A 327 -6.70 15.46 -9.54
C GLN A 327 -7.79 15.55 -10.59
N HIS A 328 -7.40 15.60 -11.87
CA HIS A 328 -8.33 15.68 -12.99
C HIS A 328 -7.96 14.65 -14.06
N THR A 329 -8.96 14.17 -14.79
CA THR A 329 -8.78 13.29 -15.94
C THR A 329 -9.82 13.62 -16.99
N ASP A 330 -9.37 13.77 -18.23
CA ASP A 330 -10.24 13.97 -19.38
C ASP A 330 -10.75 12.60 -19.83
N LEU A 331 -12.06 12.39 -19.69
CA LEU A 331 -12.72 11.13 -20.05
C LEU A 331 -12.99 11.06 -21.55
N ALA A 332 -13.25 12.19 -22.19
CA ALA A 332 -13.42 12.30 -23.63
C ALA A 332 -13.06 13.70 -24.15
N PRO A 333 -12.42 13.81 -25.33
CA PRO A 333 -12.23 15.08 -26.02
C PRO A 333 -13.55 15.64 -26.56
N SER A 334 -13.52 16.83 -27.17
CA SER A 334 -14.69 17.40 -27.85
C SER A 334 -15.25 16.45 -28.90
N GLY A 335 -16.57 16.30 -28.93
CA GLY A 335 -17.21 15.29 -29.77
C GLY A 335 -18.73 15.29 -29.66
N LYS A 336 -19.30 14.13 -30.02
CA LYS A 336 -20.73 13.87 -29.96
C LYS A 336 -20.99 12.63 -29.13
N LEU A 337 -21.96 12.72 -28.23
CA LEU A 337 -22.48 11.56 -27.50
C LEU A 337 -23.65 10.94 -28.29
N PRO A 338 -23.62 9.62 -28.53
CA PRO A 338 -24.70 8.91 -29.22
C PRO A 338 -25.97 8.88 -28.36
N ILE A 339 -27.09 8.54 -29.01
CA ILE A 339 -28.36 8.28 -28.32
C ILE A 339 -28.20 6.98 -27.50
N GLY A 340 -28.65 7.00 -26.25
CA GLY A 340 -28.50 5.88 -25.31
C GLY A 340 -27.47 6.15 -24.22
N ALA A 341 -26.89 5.08 -23.67
CA ALA A 341 -25.91 5.15 -22.59
C ALA A 341 -24.48 5.07 -23.13
N SER A 342 -23.64 6.02 -22.72
CA SER A 342 -22.18 6.01 -22.94
C SER A 342 -21.48 5.85 -21.60
N GLU A 343 -20.44 5.02 -21.56
CA GLU A 343 -19.72 4.67 -20.33
C GLU A 343 -18.25 5.03 -20.42
N PHE A 344 -17.75 5.74 -19.42
CA PHE A 344 -16.37 6.21 -19.34
C PHE A 344 -15.72 5.71 -18.04
N PRO A 345 -14.85 4.69 -18.10
CA PRO A 345 -14.16 4.19 -16.93
C PRO A 345 -13.11 5.19 -16.44
N PHE A 346 -12.92 5.26 -15.12
CA PHE A 346 -11.92 6.11 -14.49
C PHE A 346 -11.25 5.43 -13.31
N GLU A 347 -10.06 5.92 -12.97
CA GLU A 347 -9.30 5.51 -11.80
C GLU A 347 -8.44 6.67 -11.29
N PHE A 348 -8.56 7.00 -10.00
CA PHE A 348 -7.73 8.00 -9.34
C PHE A 348 -7.02 7.40 -8.12
N PRO A 349 -5.71 7.63 -7.93
CA PRO A 349 -5.02 7.29 -6.68
C PRO A 349 -5.44 8.20 -5.51
N LEU A 350 -5.76 7.63 -4.35
CA LEU A 350 -6.02 8.36 -3.09
C LEU A 350 -4.71 8.76 -2.41
N ILE A 351 -3.88 9.52 -3.11
CA ILE A 351 -2.60 10.03 -2.61
C ILE A 351 -2.71 11.54 -2.50
N CYS A 352 -2.36 12.08 -1.33
CA CYS A 352 -2.20 13.51 -1.11
C CYS A 352 -0.77 13.92 -1.56
N PRO A 353 -0.59 14.57 -2.72
CA PRO A 353 0.75 14.85 -3.25
C PRO A 353 1.44 16.02 -2.57
N LYS A 354 0.68 16.90 -1.92
CA LYS A 354 1.16 18.11 -1.22
C LYS A 354 1.14 17.87 0.29
N GLU A 355 1.85 18.68 1.07
CA GLU A 355 1.68 18.67 2.53
C GLU A 355 0.20 18.86 2.87
N PRO A 356 -0.40 18.03 3.75
CA PRO A 356 0.23 17.22 4.81
C PRO A 356 0.63 15.78 4.43
N LYS A 357 0.55 15.38 3.14
CA LYS A 357 0.84 14.01 2.65
C LYS A 357 0.00 12.91 3.30
N THR A 358 -1.15 13.28 3.88
CA THR A 358 -2.10 12.35 4.50
C THR A 358 -3.52 12.78 4.19
N LEU A 359 -4.44 11.83 4.18
CA LEU A 359 -5.87 12.07 4.07
C LEU A 359 -6.50 12.02 5.46
N TYR A 360 -7.49 12.86 5.69
CA TYR A 360 -8.25 12.90 6.94
C TYR A 360 -9.58 12.15 6.81
N GLU A 361 -10.06 11.60 7.92
CA GLU A 361 -11.42 11.06 7.98
C GLU A 361 -12.44 12.14 7.61
N THR A 362 -13.46 11.78 6.84
CA THR A 362 -14.51 12.73 6.44
C THR A 362 -15.26 13.20 7.67
N TYR A 363 -15.41 14.51 7.80
CA TYR A 363 -15.93 15.12 9.01
C TYR A 363 -16.72 16.37 8.66
N HIS A 364 -17.94 16.49 9.16
CA HIS A 364 -18.80 17.64 8.94
C HIS A 364 -19.12 18.30 10.29
N GLY A 365 -18.29 19.26 10.67
CA GLY A 365 -18.41 20.04 11.89
C GLY A 365 -19.14 21.36 11.69
N VAL A 366 -19.08 22.20 12.74
CA VAL A 366 -19.58 23.58 12.66
C VAL A 366 -18.47 24.47 12.09
N PHE A 367 -17.24 24.30 12.57
CA PHE A 367 -16.10 25.13 12.20
C PHE A 367 -15.08 24.41 11.30
N VAL A 368 -15.01 23.08 11.38
CA VAL A 368 -14.13 22.27 10.52
C VAL A 368 -14.98 21.37 9.63
N ASN A 369 -14.71 21.35 8.32
CA ASN A 369 -15.42 20.49 7.37
C ASN A 369 -14.44 19.84 6.39
N ILE A 370 -14.29 18.52 6.47
CA ILE A 370 -13.41 17.68 5.63
C ILE A 370 -14.29 16.90 4.67
N THR A 371 -14.16 17.19 3.37
CA THR A 371 -15.01 16.61 2.32
C THR A 371 -14.19 16.04 1.17
N TYR A 372 -14.70 14.95 0.57
CA TYR A 372 -14.12 14.33 -0.63
C TYR A 372 -15.21 14.03 -1.65
N MET A 373 -14.99 14.42 -2.90
CA MET A 373 -15.99 14.30 -3.95
C MET A 373 -15.39 14.06 -5.33
N LEU A 374 -16.17 13.38 -6.17
CA LEU A 374 -15.95 13.28 -7.60
C LEU A 374 -16.86 14.27 -8.31
N ARG A 375 -16.32 15.06 -9.23
CA ARG A 375 -17.05 16.07 -10.00
C ARG A 375 -16.85 15.82 -11.49
N CYS A 376 -17.91 15.39 -12.17
CA CYS A 376 -17.94 15.24 -13.62
C CYS A 376 -18.48 16.54 -14.24
N ASP A 377 -17.77 17.09 -15.21
CA ASP A 377 -18.16 18.27 -15.99
C ASP A 377 -18.24 17.89 -17.48
N ILE A 378 -19.38 18.15 -18.09
CA ILE A 378 -19.61 18.04 -19.53
C ILE A 378 -19.73 19.46 -20.05
N LYS A 379 -18.64 19.93 -20.67
CA LYS A 379 -18.65 21.23 -21.34
C LYS A 379 -19.50 21.11 -22.59
N ARG A 380 -20.41 22.05 -22.79
CA ARG A 380 -21.21 22.18 -24.00
C ARG A 380 -20.78 23.45 -24.73
N SER A 381 -21.27 23.63 -25.96
CA SER A 381 -20.98 24.82 -26.76
C SER A 381 -21.30 26.10 -25.98
N PHE A 382 -20.62 27.20 -26.33
CA PHE A 382 -20.68 28.48 -25.62
C PHE A 382 -22.09 29.00 -25.29
N LEU A 383 -23.10 28.64 -26.08
CA LEU A 383 -24.51 29.03 -25.89
C LEU A 383 -25.29 28.11 -24.94
N ALA A 384 -24.76 26.92 -24.62
CA ALA A 384 -25.41 25.91 -23.80
C ALA A 384 -24.73 25.80 -22.43
N LYS A 385 -25.53 25.76 -21.36
CA LYS A 385 -25.04 25.54 -20.00
C LYS A 385 -24.33 24.20 -19.89
N SER A 386 -23.12 24.18 -19.31
CA SER A 386 -22.41 22.95 -18.99
C SER A 386 -23.21 22.10 -18.02
N VAL A 387 -23.06 20.78 -18.11
CA VAL A 387 -23.73 19.83 -17.22
C VAL A 387 -22.70 19.33 -16.23
N GLN A 388 -23.02 19.45 -14.94
CA GLN A 388 -22.14 19.01 -13.87
C GLN A 388 -22.87 18.03 -12.96
N LYS A 389 -22.17 16.98 -12.54
CA LYS A 389 -22.62 16.07 -11.49
C LYS A 389 -21.51 15.90 -10.46
N THR A 390 -21.86 16.07 -9.19
CA THR A 390 -20.96 15.83 -8.06
C THR A 390 -21.45 14.63 -7.24
N GLN A 391 -20.54 13.78 -6.82
CA GLN A 391 -20.79 12.65 -5.93
C GLN A 391 -19.78 12.66 -4.78
N GLN A 392 -20.27 12.85 -3.56
CA GLN A 392 -19.44 12.76 -2.36
C GLN A 392 -19.18 11.30 -1.99
N PHE A 393 -18.01 11.02 -1.42
CA PHE A 393 -17.69 9.76 -0.78
C PHE A 393 -17.03 10.01 0.58
N ILE A 394 -17.01 8.96 1.42
CA ILE A 394 -16.52 9.04 2.79
C ILE A 394 -15.19 8.30 2.88
N ILE A 395 -14.19 8.95 3.46
CA ILE A 395 -12.94 8.34 3.89
C ILE A 395 -13.04 8.07 5.39
N GLN A 396 -12.72 6.86 5.80
CA GLN A 396 -12.65 6.44 7.20
C GLN A 396 -11.29 5.78 7.44
N TYR A 397 -10.68 6.04 8.60
CA TYR A 397 -9.47 5.33 8.99
C TYR A 397 -9.75 3.85 9.28
N ARG A 398 -8.74 3.01 9.02
CA ARG A 398 -8.76 1.61 9.45
C ARG A 398 -8.78 1.58 10.98
N PRO A 399 -9.61 0.71 11.61
CA PRO A 399 -9.63 0.61 13.05
C PRO A 399 -8.27 0.23 13.63
N ALA A 400 -7.88 0.86 14.73
CA ALA A 400 -6.66 0.58 15.47
C ALA A 400 -6.84 -0.61 16.42
N VAL A 401 -5.72 -1.21 16.86
CA VAL A 401 -5.71 -2.27 17.88
C VAL A 401 -6.21 -1.70 19.20
N GLU A 402 -7.08 -2.45 19.89
CA GLU A 402 -7.60 -2.06 21.19
C GLU A 402 -6.51 -2.13 22.27
N HIS A 403 -6.33 -1.04 23.02
CA HIS A 403 -5.46 -1.00 24.18
C HIS A 403 -6.25 -1.28 25.46
N PRO A 404 -5.61 -1.84 26.50
CA PRO A 404 -6.29 -2.04 27.78
C PRO A 404 -6.77 -0.69 28.34
N PRO A 405 -8.00 -0.62 28.86
CA PRO A 405 -8.54 0.61 29.42
C PRO A 405 -7.68 1.07 30.61
N LYS A 406 -7.45 2.38 30.69
CA LYS A 406 -6.71 3.00 31.78
C LYS A 406 -7.66 3.77 32.67
N GLU A 407 -7.98 3.19 33.82
CA GLU A 407 -8.86 3.83 34.79
C GLU A 407 -8.29 5.16 35.28
N VAL A 408 -9.17 6.16 35.39
CA VAL A 408 -8.86 7.50 35.88
C VAL A 408 -9.72 7.79 37.11
N GLN A 409 -9.06 7.94 38.26
CA GLN A 409 -9.72 8.33 39.50
C GLN A 409 -9.73 9.85 39.63
N PHE A 410 -10.84 10.40 40.13
CA PHE A 410 -10.98 11.83 40.36
C PHE A 410 -11.63 12.12 41.72
N SER A 411 -11.34 13.30 42.27
CA SER A 411 -11.92 13.80 43.52
C SER A 411 -12.11 15.31 43.41
N ILE A 412 -13.33 15.76 43.64
CA ILE A 412 -13.76 17.15 43.55
C ILE A 412 -14.11 17.62 44.96
N SER A 413 -13.45 18.68 45.41
CA SER A 413 -13.75 19.38 46.64
C SER A 413 -13.43 20.88 46.48
N PRO A 414 -13.92 21.76 47.37
CA PRO A 414 -13.63 23.20 47.28
C PRO A 414 -12.12 23.53 47.22
N GLU A 415 -11.26 22.67 47.78
CA GLU A 415 -9.80 22.83 47.73
C GLU A 415 -9.20 22.54 46.35
N THR A 416 -9.80 21.60 45.59
CA THR A 416 -9.34 21.22 44.25
C THR A 416 -9.83 22.19 43.17
N LEU A 417 -10.87 22.98 43.45
CA LEU A 417 -11.36 24.01 42.52
C LEU A 417 -10.38 25.18 42.38
N GLN A 418 -10.05 25.53 41.13
CA GLN A 418 -9.20 26.68 40.77
C GLN A 418 -9.94 28.02 40.93
N LYS A 419 -10.48 28.31 42.12
CA LYS A 419 -11.18 29.57 42.46
C LYS A 419 -10.39 30.41 43.47
N THR A 420 -10.59 31.73 43.42
CA THR A 420 -9.88 32.67 44.32
C THR A 420 -10.30 32.49 45.78
N ALA A 421 -9.43 32.87 46.72
CA ALA A 421 -9.66 32.65 48.16
C ALA A 421 -10.95 33.29 48.70
N LYS A 422 -11.43 34.39 48.09
CA LYS A 422 -12.70 35.04 48.44
C LYS A 422 -13.93 34.25 47.96
N GLU A 423 -13.85 33.63 46.78
CA GLU A 423 -14.92 32.81 46.22
C GLU A 423 -15.04 31.47 46.94
N ARG A 424 -13.94 30.94 47.51
CA ARG A 424 -13.95 29.68 48.28
C ARG A 424 -14.83 29.70 49.53
N ILE A 425 -15.06 30.89 50.11
CA ILE A 425 -15.87 31.05 51.33
C ILE A 425 -17.37 30.87 51.02
N SER A 426 -17.80 31.15 49.80
CA SER A 426 -19.18 30.99 49.35
C SER A 426 -19.47 29.63 48.70
N ILE A 427 -18.50 28.71 48.68
CA ILE A 427 -18.66 27.37 48.10
C ILE A 427 -19.18 26.45 49.19
N PRO A 428 -20.28 25.70 48.97
CA PRO A 428 -20.71 24.70 49.93
C PRO A 428 -19.58 23.69 50.17
N ARG A 429 -19.41 23.18 51.39
CA ARG A 429 -18.44 22.10 51.58
C ARG A 429 -19.01 20.81 51.03
N PHE A 430 -18.25 20.18 50.15
CA PHE A 430 -18.61 18.88 49.59
C PHE A 430 -17.35 18.09 49.27
N ARG A 431 -17.53 16.78 49.14
CA ARG A 431 -16.53 15.86 48.62
C ARG A 431 -17.22 14.84 47.73
N ILE A 432 -16.87 14.86 46.45
CA ILE A 432 -17.38 13.95 45.44
C ILE A 432 -16.17 13.27 44.81
N SER A 433 -16.23 11.96 44.60
CA SER A 433 -15.15 11.25 43.91
C SER A 433 -15.73 10.26 42.92
N GLY A 434 -14.92 9.75 42.02
CA GLY A 434 -15.36 8.74 41.09
C GLY A 434 -14.22 8.13 40.30
N THR A 435 -14.60 7.24 39.40
CA THR A 435 -13.71 6.52 38.50
C THR A 435 -14.26 6.62 37.09
N LEU A 436 -13.42 6.92 36.12
CA LEU A 436 -13.72 6.76 34.70
C LEU A 436 -12.97 5.53 34.22
N ASP A 437 -13.61 4.67 33.45
CA ASP A 437 -12.99 3.40 33.03
C ASP A 437 -11.83 3.66 32.04
N SER A 438 -11.96 4.67 31.19
CA SER A 438 -10.90 5.13 30.29
C SER A 438 -11.13 6.56 29.82
N THR A 439 -10.05 7.28 29.50
CA THR A 439 -10.10 8.52 28.71
C THR A 439 -9.74 8.30 27.24
N ASP A 440 -9.21 7.11 26.89
CA ASP A 440 -9.05 6.64 25.51
C ASP A 440 -10.23 5.71 25.18
N CYS A 441 -11.18 6.22 24.40
CA CYS A 441 -12.50 5.61 24.20
C CYS A 441 -12.72 5.27 22.74
N CYS A 442 -13.38 4.14 22.48
CA CYS A 442 -13.84 3.80 21.14
C CYS A 442 -15.14 4.53 20.81
N VAL A 443 -15.22 5.18 19.64
CA VAL A 443 -16.43 5.90 19.17
C VAL A 443 -17.69 5.02 19.08
N THR A 444 -17.53 3.70 19.07
CA THR A 444 -18.66 2.74 19.01
C THR A 444 -19.05 2.17 20.37
N LYS A 445 -18.24 2.36 21.40
CA LYS A 445 -18.48 1.88 22.77
C LYS A 445 -19.01 3.02 23.65
N PRO A 446 -19.81 2.72 24.68
CA PRO A 446 -20.25 3.73 25.63
C PRO A 446 -19.09 4.23 26.48
N PHE A 447 -19.17 5.48 26.91
CA PHE A 447 -18.31 6.05 27.95
C PHE A 447 -18.87 5.66 29.33
N THR A 448 -18.03 5.03 30.15
CA THR A 448 -18.43 4.39 31.41
C THR A 448 -17.57 4.80 32.59
N GLY A 449 -18.14 4.70 33.79
CA GLY A 449 -17.49 5.04 35.04
C GLY A 449 -18.46 5.02 36.22
N SER A 450 -18.06 5.63 37.34
CA SER A 450 -18.91 5.80 38.52
C SER A 450 -18.61 7.12 39.23
N VAL A 451 -19.63 7.70 39.86
CA VAL A 451 -19.50 8.89 40.73
C VAL A 451 -20.14 8.60 42.08
N THR A 452 -19.49 9.02 43.16
CA THR A 452 -19.95 8.83 44.54
C THR A 452 -19.86 10.15 45.29
N VAL A 453 -20.98 10.58 45.85
CA VAL A 453 -21.04 11.74 46.75
C VAL A 453 -20.66 11.27 48.15
N HIS A 454 -19.55 11.72 48.73
CA HIS A 454 -19.16 11.31 50.09
C HIS A 454 -19.81 12.17 51.15
N HIS A 455 -19.78 13.48 50.94
CA HIS A 455 -20.31 14.48 51.87
C HIS A 455 -20.73 15.73 51.10
N THR A 456 -21.82 16.37 51.53
CA THR A 456 -22.23 17.67 51.03
C THR A 456 -23.03 18.41 52.11
N GLU A 457 -22.77 19.71 52.30
CA GLU A 457 -23.52 20.58 53.22
C GLU A 457 -24.86 21.04 52.64
N VAL A 458 -24.95 21.15 51.31
CA VAL A 458 -26.12 21.61 50.58
C VAL A 458 -26.66 20.45 49.75
N ALA A 459 -27.99 20.28 49.70
CA ALA A 459 -28.60 19.23 48.88
C ALA A 459 -28.16 19.37 47.41
N ILE A 460 -27.82 18.26 46.76
CA ILE A 460 -27.56 18.24 45.32
C ILE A 460 -28.91 18.24 44.60
N LYS A 461 -29.05 19.07 43.57
CA LYS A 461 -30.24 19.16 42.73
C LYS A 461 -30.16 18.18 41.56
N SER A 462 -29.04 18.18 40.85
CA SER A 462 -28.77 17.24 39.77
C SER A 462 -27.27 16.97 39.61
N ILE A 463 -26.95 15.81 39.03
CA ILE A 463 -25.63 15.49 38.51
C ILE A 463 -25.80 15.16 37.03
N GLU A 464 -25.04 15.85 36.19
CA GLU A 464 -25.14 15.83 34.73
C GLU A 464 -23.78 15.49 34.11
N ILE A 465 -23.80 14.75 33.01
CA ILE A 465 -22.64 14.45 32.16
C ILE A 465 -22.90 15.07 30.79
N GLN A 466 -22.03 15.98 30.38
CA GLN A 466 -22.14 16.69 29.12
C GLN A 466 -20.97 16.33 28.22
N LEU A 467 -21.27 15.83 27.02
CA LEU A 467 -20.30 15.61 25.95
C LEU A 467 -20.16 16.88 25.13
N VAL A 468 -18.94 17.39 25.02
CA VAL A 468 -18.60 18.60 24.30
C VAL A 468 -17.60 18.28 23.22
N ARG A 469 -17.83 18.83 22.04
CA ARG A 469 -16.87 18.86 20.94
C ARG A 469 -16.14 20.18 20.94
N VAL A 470 -14.84 20.14 20.79
CA VAL A 470 -13.98 21.31 20.70
C VAL A 470 -13.33 21.34 19.33
N GLU A 471 -13.68 22.34 18.54
CA GLU A 471 -13.09 22.56 17.22
C GLU A 471 -12.10 23.73 17.31
N THR A 472 -10.85 23.47 16.96
CA THR A 472 -9.81 24.49 16.90
C THR A 472 -9.46 24.77 15.45
N CYS A 473 -9.58 26.01 15.00
CA CYS A 473 -9.17 26.46 13.67
C CYS A 473 -7.95 27.38 13.79
N GLY A 474 -6.85 27.03 13.14
CA GLY A 474 -5.59 27.77 13.12
C GLY A 474 -5.37 28.51 11.80
N CYS A 475 -4.85 29.73 11.88
CA CYS A 475 -4.35 30.54 10.77
C CYS A 475 -2.96 31.09 11.10
N ALA A 476 -2.32 31.77 10.15
CA ALA A 476 -0.99 32.39 10.32
C ALA A 476 -0.91 33.36 11.51
N GLU A 477 -2.04 33.91 11.95
CA GLU A 477 -2.13 34.95 12.99
C GLU A 477 -2.63 34.43 14.35
N GLY A 478 -3.04 33.15 14.48
CA GLY A 478 -3.51 32.58 15.74
C GLY A 478 -4.44 31.37 15.61
N TYR A 479 -5.01 30.94 16.73
CA TYR A 479 -5.98 29.83 16.81
C TYR A 479 -7.31 30.29 17.42
N SER A 480 -8.44 29.91 16.82
CA SER A 480 -9.78 30.02 17.41
C SER A 480 -10.19 28.66 17.95
N ARG A 481 -10.59 28.60 19.22
CA ARG A 481 -11.08 27.39 19.88
C ARG A 481 -12.54 27.59 20.23
N ASP A 482 -13.42 26.77 19.68
CA ASP A 482 -14.87 26.86 19.91
C ASP A 482 -15.43 25.51 20.37
N ALA A 483 -16.16 25.54 21.48
CA ALA A 483 -16.79 24.37 22.08
C ALA A 483 -18.28 24.31 21.71
N THR A 484 -18.76 23.14 21.29
CA THR A 484 -20.15 22.83 20.95
C THR A 484 -20.63 21.66 21.80
N GLU A 485 -21.72 21.85 22.53
CA GLU A 485 -22.37 20.75 23.25
C GLU A 485 -23.00 19.76 22.26
N ILE A 486 -22.69 18.48 22.42
CA ILE A 486 -23.28 17.40 21.62
C ILE A 486 -24.46 16.77 22.36
N GLN A 487 -24.29 16.49 23.65
CA GLN A 487 -25.23 15.72 24.45
C GLN A 487 -25.09 16.08 25.92
N ASN A 488 -26.20 16.21 26.63
CA ASN A 488 -26.24 16.30 28.09
C ASN A 488 -27.13 15.17 28.63
N ILE A 489 -26.64 14.44 29.64
CA ILE A 489 -27.34 13.35 30.32
C ILE A 489 -27.36 13.65 31.81
N GLN A 490 -28.55 13.80 32.37
CA GLN A 490 -28.75 13.83 33.81
C GLN A 490 -28.68 12.41 34.38
N ILE A 491 -27.65 12.13 35.20
CA ILE A 491 -27.42 10.80 35.80
C ILE A 491 -27.94 10.70 37.25
N ALA A 492 -28.22 11.82 37.89
CA ALA A 492 -28.89 11.87 39.19
C ALA A 492 -29.81 13.08 39.30
N ASP A 493 -30.93 12.90 39.98
CA ASP A 493 -31.95 13.94 40.23
C ASP A 493 -32.37 13.94 41.70
N GLY A 494 -32.62 15.14 42.23
CA GLY A 494 -32.95 15.36 43.64
C GLY A 494 -31.75 15.14 44.58
N ASN A 495 -32.03 15.22 45.89
CA ASN A 495 -31.00 15.15 46.93
C ASN A 495 -30.29 13.79 46.94
N VAL A 496 -29.21 13.71 46.18
CA VAL A 496 -28.43 12.50 45.94
C VAL A 496 -27.91 11.91 47.26
N CYS A 497 -28.23 10.64 47.51
CA CYS A 497 -27.81 9.95 48.72
C CYS A 497 -26.28 9.84 48.80
N PRO A 498 -25.65 10.25 49.92
CA PRO A 498 -24.22 10.05 50.11
C PRO A 498 -23.85 8.57 50.15
N LYS A 499 -22.61 8.26 49.74
CA LYS A 499 -21.98 6.93 49.73
C LYS A 499 -22.63 5.91 48.80
N VAL A 500 -23.51 6.35 47.91
CA VAL A 500 -24.05 5.52 46.82
C VAL A 500 -23.26 5.80 45.55
N ALA A 501 -22.75 4.75 44.91
CA ALA A 501 -22.09 4.85 43.62
C ALA A 501 -23.16 4.94 42.51
N ILE A 502 -23.15 6.06 41.77
CA ILE A 502 -23.99 6.29 40.61
C ILE A 502 -23.17 5.89 39.37
N PRO A 503 -23.64 4.91 38.57
CA PRO A 503 -22.94 4.51 37.36
C PRO A 503 -23.06 5.59 36.27
N ILE A 504 -21.96 5.84 35.57
CA ILE A 504 -21.91 6.64 34.35
C ILE A 504 -22.03 5.67 33.17
N TYR A 505 -22.99 5.91 32.28
CA TYR A 505 -23.15 5.17 31.03
C TYR A 505 -23.67 6.10 29.94
N MET A 506 -22.77 6.59 29.10
CA MET A 506 -23.07 7.52 28.01
C MET A 506 -22.80 6.88 26.66
N THR A 507 -23.85 6.66 25.86
CA THR A 507 -23.68 6.16 24.49
C THR A 507 -23.30 7.31 23.56
N LEU A 508 -22.13 7.23 22.93
CA LEU A 508 -21.61 8.25 22.02
C LEU A 508 -22.49 8.37 20.75
N PRO A 509 -23.01 9.56 20.39
CA PRO A 509 -23.88 9.74 19.23
C PRO A 509 -23.13 9.60 17.91
N ARG A 510 -23.34 8.49 17.18
CA ARG A 510 -22.59 8.13 15.96
C ARG A 510 -22.51 9.21 14.87
N LEU A 511 -23.53 10.07 14.73
CA LEU A 511 -23.56 11.14 13.73
C LEU A 511 -22.85 12.43 14.17
N PHE A 512 -22.59 12.58 15.48
CA PHE A 512 -22.01 13.79 16.07
C PHE A 512 -20.62 13.56 16.67
N THR A 513 -20.19 12.29 16.77
CA THR A 513 -18.86 11.91 17.25
C THR A 513 -18.00 11.33 16.13
N CYS A 514 -16.73 11.69 16.13
CA CYS A 514 -15.70 11.15 15.25
C CYS A 514 -14.43 10.88 16.06
N PRO A 515 -13.42 10.21 15.49
CA PRO A 515 -12.12 10.16 16.11
C PRO A 515 -11.55 11.55 16.38
N THR A 516 -10.80 11.69 17.47
CA THR A 516 -10.03 12.90 17.77
C THR A 516 -8.97 13.10 16.69
N LEU A 517 -8.91 14.30 16.14
CA LEU A 517 -7.99 14.66 15.06
C LEU A 517 -7.20 15.89 15.47
N ILE A 518 -5.88 15.74 15.58
CA ILE A 518 -4.97 16.84 15.92
C ILE A 518 -4.04 17.08 14.74
N THR A 519 -4.10 18.27 14.16
CA THR A 519 -3.20 18.70 13.10
C THR A 519 -2.52 20.02 13.48
N LYS A 520 -1.59 20.47 12.62
CA LYS A 520 -0.94 21.77 12.78
C LYS A 520 -1.92 22.94 12.64
N ASN A 521 -2.86 22.85 11.71
CA ASN A 521 -3.72 23.97 11.33
C ASN A 521 -5.13 23.87 11.91
N PHE A 522 -5.58 22.69 12.34
CA PHE A 522 -6.90 22.53 12.94
C PHE A 522 -6.96 21.29 13.83
N LYS A 523 -7.91 21.27 14.76
CA LYS A 523 -8.13 20.15 15.68
C LYS A 523 -9.63 19.91 15.87
N VAL A 524 -9.98 18.64 16.06
CA VAL A 524 -11.30 18.19 16.49
C VAL A 524 -11.09 17.31 17.71
N GLU A 525 -11.51 17.83 18.87
CA GLU A 525 -11.26 17.26 20.20
C GLU A 525 -12.60 17.06 20.93
N PHE A 526 -12.60 16.22 21.96
CA PHE A 526 -13.80 15.90 22.73
C PHE A 526 -13.52 15.97 24.22
N GLU A 527 -14.46 16.54 24.96
CA GLU A 527 -14.40 16.73 26.40
C GLU A 527 -15.69 16.21 27.03
N VAL A 528 -15.57 15.64 28.22
CA VAL A 528 -16.70 15.25 29.06
C VAL A 528 -16.69 16.13 30.29
N ASN A 529 -17.78 16.86 30.51
CA ASN A 529 -17.98 17.67 31.69
C ASN A 529 -18.88 16.92 32.68
N LEU A 530 -18.40 16.72 33.90
CA LEU A 530 -19.23 16.33 35.04
C LEU A 530 -19.72 17.61 35.71
N VAL A 531 -21.01 17.88 35.61
CA VAL A 531 -21.67 19.08 36.14
C VAL A 531 -22.50 18.69 37.36
N ILE A 532 -22.27 19.36 38.48
CA ILE A 532 -23.00 19.18 39.72
C ILE A 532 -23.71 20.49 40.04
N ILE A 533 -25.03 20.42 40.17
CA ILE A 533 -25.88 21.55 40.49
C ILE A 533 -26.37 21.37 41.93
N PHE A 534 -26.08 22.33 42.80
CA PHE A 534 -26.55 22.34 44.19
C PHE A 534 -27.92 23.01 44.29
N GLY A 535 -28.61 22.79 45.41
CA GLY A 535 -29.95 23.34 45.66
C GLY A 535 -30.01 24.86 45.79
N ASP A 536 -28.86 25.51 46.03
CA ASP A 536 -28.68 26.97 46.00
C ASP A 536 -28.26 27.48 44.59
N ASP A 537 -28.43 26.63 43.56
CA ASP A 537 -28.04 26.84 42.17
C ASP A 537 -26.54 27.10 41.96
N TYR A 538 -25.70 26.80 42.95
CA TYR A 538 -24.24 26.76 42.76
C TYR A 538 -23.88 25.64 41.79
N LEU A 539 -22.98 25.92 40.84
CA LEU A 539 -22.57 24.97 39.81
C LEU A 539 -21.07 24.67 39.91
N VAL A 540 -20.77 23.37 39.91
CA VAL A 540 -19.41 22.83 39.85
C VAL A 540 -19.28 22.01 38.59
N THR A 541 -18.24 22.27 37.81
CA THR A 541 -17.90 21.50 36.61
C THR A 541 -16.48 20.97 36.75
N GLU A 542 -16.33 19.67 36.52
CA GLU A 542 -15.03 19.03 36.30
C GLU A 542 -14.94 18.60 34.83
N ASN A 543 -13.86 18.96 34.14
CA ASN A 543 -13.66 18.69 32.72
C ASN A 543 -12.65 17.56 32.51
N PHE A 544 -13.03 16.59 31.69
CA PHE A 544 -12.18 15.47 31.30
C PHE A 544 -11.95 15.50 29.80
N GLN A 545 -10.71 15.75 29.37
CA GLN A 545 -10.32 15.56 27.98
C GLN A 545 -10.36 14.07 27.64
N ILE A 546 -11.13 13.71 26.60
CA ILE A 546 -11.19 12.34 26.09
C ILE A 546 -10.59 12.24 24.69
N LEU A 547 -9.92 11.12 24.43
CA LEU A 547 -9.43 10.73 23.13
C LEU A 547 -10.43 9.74 22.53
N LEU A 548 -11.04 10.11 21.41
CA LEU A 548 -11.93 9.22 20.67
C LEU A 548 -11.15 8.54 19.55
N ASN A 549 -11.22 7.21 19.50
CA ASN A 549 -10.56 6.38 18.50
C ASN A 549 -11.57 5.43 17.84
N ARG A 550 -11.24 4.90 16.65
CA ARG A 550 -11.92 3.74 16.08
C ARG A 550 -11.08 2.50 16.36
N THR A 551 -11.52 1.66 17.28
CA THR A 551 -10.93 0.34 17.51
C THR A 551 -11.79 -0.76 16.91
N ALA A 552 -11.17 -1.88 16.54
CA ALA A 552 -11.83 -3.03 15.90
C ALA A 552 -12.71 -3.82 16.87
#